data_AF-A0A9P4JMF8-F1
#
_entry.id   AF-A0A9P4JMF8-F1
#
_cell.length_a   1.000
_cell.length_b   1.000
_cell.length_c   1.000
_cell.angle_alpha   90.00
_cell.angle_beta   90.00
_cell.angle_gamma   90.00
#
_symmetry.space_group_name_H-M   'P 1'
#
loop_
_entity.id
_entity.type
_entity.pdbx_description
1 polymer ?
#
loop_
_entity_poly.entity_id
_entity_poly.type
_entity_poly.pdbx_seq_one_letter_code
_entity_poly.pdbx_strand_id
1 'polypeptide(L)'
;MKSTIPILALLASIAFTQSFPECTRELARTDECADVINANACYNKNRFRAGTGTLSCIEGKDNAEKSKKVCKCCSCVGKVMCDWATSQKLC
;
A
#
# COMPACT_ATOMS: atom_id res chain seq x y z
N MET A 1 10.68 38.34 39.30
CA MET A 1 9.62 38.38 38.25
C MET A 1 9.31 36.95 37.86
N LYS A 2 8.05 36.54 38.06
CA LYS A 2 7.49 35.24 37.63
C LYS A 2 7.34 35.27 36.11
N SER A 3 7.88 34.29 35.41
CA SER A 3 7.42 33.96 34.05
C SER A 3 7.54 32.45 33.86
N THR A 4 6.43 31.76 34.15
CA THR A 4 6.18 30.39 33.76
C THR A 4 5.87 30.38 32.27
N ILE A 5 6.71 29.73 31.46
CA ILE A 5 6.45 29.46 30.05
C ILE A 5 5.75 28.09 29.97
N PRO A 6 4.44 28.01 29.64
CA PRO A 6 3.85 26.72 29.31
C PRO A 6 4.14 26.42 27.84
N ILE A 7 5.12 25.56 27.58
CA ILE A 7 5.29 24.92 26.26
C ILE A 7 4.24 23.81 26.18
N LEU A 8 3.03 24.16 25.75
CA LEU A 8 2.01 23.20 25.35
C LEU A 8 1.99 23.14 23.82
N ALA A 9 3.00 22.49 23.24
CA ALA A 9 3.00 22.16 21.83
C ALA A 9 2.11 20.93 21.63
N LEU A 10 0.87 21.18 21.20
CA LEU A 10 -0.08 20.16 20.75
C LEU A 10 0.52 19.38 19.57
N LEU A 11 0.89 18.12 19.79
CA LEU A 11 1.13 17.16 18.71
C LEU A 11 -0.23 16.67 18.21
N ALA A 12 -0.83 17.43 17.29
CA ALA A 12 -1.96 16.93 16.50
C ALA A 12 -1.40 15.91 15.49
N SER A 13 -1.35 14.63 15.88
CA SER A 13 -1.10 13.53 14.95
C SER A 13 -2.27 13.46 13.98
N ILE A 14 -2.11 14.05 12.79
CA ILE A 14 -3.07 13.87 11.68
C ILE A 14 -2.93 12.42 11.24
N ALA A 15 -3.79 11.54 11.78
CA ALA A 15 -3.95 10.20 11.26
C ALA A 15 -4.58 10.31 9.86
N PHE A 16 -3.75 10.32 8.82
CA PHE A 16 -4.22 10.14 7.45
C PHE A 16 -4.72 8.70 7.33
N THR A 17 -6.02 8.50 7.50
CA THR A 17 -6.66 7.24 7.11
C THR A 17 -6.55 7.14 5.59
N GLN A 18 -5.61 6.34 5.09
CA GLN A 18 -5.53 6.06 3.66
C GLN A 18 -6.76 5.23 3.26
N SER A 19 -7.64 5.85 2.47
CA SER A 19 -8.81 5.18 1.90
C SER A 19 -8.43 4.57 0.56
N PHE A 20 -8.38 3.24 0.51
CA PHE A 20 -8.26 2.51 -0.74
C PHE A 20 -9.64 2.41 -1.42
N PRO A 21 -9.70 2.37 -2.77
CA PRO A 21 -10.94 2.08 -3.47
C PRO A 21 -11.53 0.76 -2.97
N GLU A 22 -12.84 0.71 -2.79
CA GLU A 22 -13.52 -0.56 -2.49
C GLU A 22 -13.37 -1.50 -3.70
N CYS A 23 -13.10 -2.78 -3.43
CA CYS A 23 -12.95 -3.74 -4.51
C CYS A 23 -14.32 -4.20 -5.00
N THR A 24 -14.77 -3.62 -6.12
CA THR A 24 -15.96 -4.11 -6.81
C THR A 24 -15.65 -5.39 -7.60
N ARG A 25 -16.68 -6.17 -7.91
CA ARG A 25 -16.53 -7.38 -8.72
C ARG A 25 -16.00 -7.07 -10.13
N GLU A 26 -16.36 -5.91 -10.66
CA GLU A 26 -15.92 -5.41 -11.95
C GLU A 26 -14.43 -5.03 -11.90
N LEU A 27 -14.01 -4.36 -10.84
CA LEU A 27 -12.60 -3.97 -10.63
C LEU A 27 -11.71 -5.21 -10.46
N ALA A 28 -12.15 -6.19 -9.67
CA ALA A 28 -11.42 -7.45 -9.45
C ALA A 28 -11.15 -8.25 -10.73
N ARG A 29 -11.95 -8.04 -11.79
CA ARG A 29 -11.84 -8.74 -13.09
C ARG A 29 -10.95 -8.01 -14.09
N THR A 30 -10.41 -6.84 -13.75
CA THR A 30 -9.47 -6.12 -14.61
C THR A 30 -8.09 -6.79 -14.59
N ASP A 31 -7.37 -6.74 -15.70
CA ASP A 31 -6.01 -7.26 -15.79
C ASP A 31 -5.07 -6.60 -14.77
N GLU A 32 -5.30 -5.32 -14.47
CA GLU A 32 -4.56 -4.59 -13.44
C GLU A 32 -4.68 -5.23 -12.06
N CYS A 33 -5.88 -5.68 -11.67
CA CYS A 33 -6.07 -6.34 -10.37
C CYS A 33 -5.65 -7.81 -10.41
N ALA A 34 -5.78 -8.48 -11.56
CA ALA A 34 -5.23 -9.82 -11.74
C ALA A 34 -3.70 -9.84 -11.54
N ASP A 35 -2.98 -8.84 -12.04
CA ASP A 35 -1.54 -8.67 -11.84
C ASP A 35 -1.19 -8.54 -10.34
N VAL A 36 -1.95 -7.74 -9.58
CA VAL A 36 -1.68 -7.53 -8.15
C VAL A 36 -2.05 -8.77 -7.32
N ILE A 37 -3.10 -9.51 -7.68
CA ILE A 37 -3.46 -10.79 -7.05
C ILE A 37 -2.35 -11.82 -7.28
N ASN A 38 -1.84 -11.92 -8.51
CA ASN A 38 -0.71 -12.79 -8.84
C ASN A 38 0.57 -12.35 -8.11
N ALA A 39 0.78 -11.06 -7.94
CA ALA A 39 1.90 -10.52 -7.17
C ALA A 39 1.83 -10.89 -5.68
N ASN A 40 0.64 -11.00 -5.09
CA ASN A 40 0.48 -11.53 -3.73
C ASN A 40 0.91 -13.01 -3.63
N ALA A 41 0.58 -13.83 -4.64
CA ALA A 41 1.06 -15.21 -4.70
C ALA A 41 2.60 -15.27 -4.86
N CYS A 42 3.16 -14.39 -5.69
CA CYS A 42 4.61 -14.23 -5.86
C CYS A 42 5.29 -13.78 -4.56
N TYR A 43 4.70 -12.83 -3.83
CA TYR A 43 5.15 -12.42 -2.50
C TYR A 43 5.12 -13.60 -1.54
N ASN A 44 4.01 -14.33 -1.41
CA ASN A 44 3.92 -15.47 -0.50
C ASN A 44 4.97 -16.55 -0.79
N LYS A 45 5.27 -16.79 -2.06
CA LYS A 45 6.33 -17.72 -2.48
C LYS A 45 7.74 -17.24 -2.12
N ASN A 46 7.98 -15.93 -2.18
CA ASN A 46 9.32 -15.34 -2.09
C ASN A 46 9.58 -14.51 -0.82
N ARG A 47 8.59 -14.32 0.07
CA ARG A 47 8.71 -13.43 1.24
C ARG A 47 9.83 -13.80 2.21
N PHE A 48 10.29 -15.05 2.18
CA PHE A 48 11.39 -15.57 2.99
C PHE A 48 12.72 -15.63 2.24
N ARG A 49 12.73 -15.32 0.94
CA ARG A 49 13.94 -15.23 0.12
C ARG A 49 14.39 -13.77 0.11
N ALA A 50 15.60 -13.50 0.60
CA ALA A 50 16.15 -12.17 0.61
C ALA A 50 16.23 -11.60 -0.83
N GLY A 51 15.60 -10.44 -1.06
CA GLY A 51 15.91 -9.60 -2.22
C GLY A 51 14.84 -9.42 -3.31
N THR A 52 13.75 -10.18 -3.35
CA THR A 52 12.64 -9.91 -4.31
C THR A 52 11.52 -9.13 -3.63
N GLY A 53 11.48 -7.82 -3.87
CA GLY A 53 10.40 -6.96 -3.39
C GLY A 53 9.09 -7.24 -4.13
N THR A 54 7.95 -7.18 -3.46
CA THR A 54 6.61 -7.45 -4.04
C THR A 54 6.34 -6.68 -5.34
N LEU A 55 6.88 -5.46 -5.48
CA LEU A 55 6.78 -4.67 -6.72
C LEU A 55 7.41 -5.37 -7.94
N SER A 56 8.46 -6.17 -7.77
CA SER A 56 9.09 -6.88 -8.89
C SER A 56 8.18 -7.99 -9.44
N CYS A 57 7.14 -8.39 -8.70
CA CYS A 57 6.15 -9.37 -9.12
C CYS A 57 4.95 -8.76 -9.87
N ILE A 58 4.91 -7.44 -10.02
CA ILE A 58 3.82 -6.73 -10.70
C ILE A 58 4.32 -6.31 -12.08
N GLU A 59 3.53 -6.62 -13.11
CA GLU A 59 3.81 -6.18 -14.48
C GLU A 59 3.64 -4.67 -14.62
N GLY A 60 4.55 -4.03 -15.36
CA GLY A 60 4.54 -2.59 -15.61
C GLY A 60 5.89 -2.06 -16.03
N LYS A 61 5.89 -0.93 -16.74
CA LYS A 61 7.08 -0.29 -17.31
C LYS A 61 8.05 0.22 -16.23
N ASP A 62 7.49 0.75 -15.16
CA ASP A 62 8.25 1.36 -14.07
C ASP A 62 7.53 1.20 -12.71
N ASN A 63 8.21 1.57 -11.63
CA ASN A 63 7.64 1.46 -10.28
C ASN A 63 6.43 2.37 -10.07
N ALA A 64 6.30 3.49 -10.80
CA ALA A 64 5.16 4.39 -10.64
C ALA A 64 3.88 3.75 -11.20
N GLU A 65 3.97 3.09 -12.35
CA GLU A 65 2.86 2.31 -12.92
C GLU A 65 2.45 1.16 -11.99
N LYS A 66 3.43 0.40 -11.49
CA LYS A 66 3.19 -0.73 -10.58
C LYS A 66 2.53 -0.27 -9.28
N SER A 67 3.00 0.83 -8.68
CA SER A 67 2.39 1.42 -7.49
C SER A 67 0.93 1.82 -7.74
N LYS A 68 0.61 2.42 -8.90
CA LYS A 68 -0.78 2.77 -9.23
C LYS A 68 -1.69 1.55 -9.26
N LYS A 69 -1.24 0.44 -9.88
CA LYS A 69 -1.98 -0.84 -9.87
C LYS A 69 -2.21 -1.33 -8.43
N VAL A 70 -1.17 -1.30 -7.59
CA VAL A 70 -1.28 -1.68 -6.16
C VAL A 70 -2.33 -0.84 -5.44
N CYS A 71 -2.25 0.49 -5.54
CA CYS A 71 -3.18 1.38 -4.84
C CYS A 71 -4.63 1.20 -5.28
N LYS A 72 -4.83 0.89 -6.56
CA LYS A 72 -6.15 0.64 -7.12
C LYS A 72 -6.72 -0.71 -6.66
N CYS A 73 -5.88 -1.73 -6.53
CA CYS A 73 -6.32 -3.13 -6.41
C CYS A 73 -6.00 -3.81 -5.08
N CYS A 74 -5.30 -3.17 -4.13
CA CYS A 74 -4.89 -3.84 -2.89
C CYS A 74 -6.10 -4.38 -2.10
N SER A 75 -7.24 -3.68 -2.16
CA SER A 75 -8.48 -4.09 -1.49
C SER A 75 -9.08 -5.35 -2.10
N CYS A 76 -8.81 -5.62 -3.39
CA CYS A 76 -9.21 -6.85 -4.08
C CYS A 76 -8.39 -8.06 -3.65
N VAL A 77 -7.16 -7.85 -3.17
CA VAL A 77 -6.29 -8.90 -2.66
C VAL A 77 -6.58 -9.16 -1.18
N GLY A 78 -6.73 -8.09 -0.41
CA GLY A 78 -7.04 -8.12 1.02
C GLY A 78 -6.16 -7.19 1.84
N LYS A 79 -6.53 -7.01 3.11
CA LYS A 79 -5.95 -6.03 4.04
C LYS A 79 -4.42 -6.07 4.10
N VAL A 80 -3.82 -7.27 4.11
CA VAL A 80 -2.36 -7.44 4.19
C VAL A 80 -1.64 -6.74 3.03
N MET A 81 -2.22 -6.75 1.83
CA MET A 81 -1.64 -6.08 0.67
C MET A 81 -1.75 -4.56 0.77
N CYS A 82 -2.88 -4.05 1.28
CA CYS A 82 -3.06 -2.63 1.53
C CYS A 82 -2.13 -2.11 2.63
N ASP A 83 -2.02 -2.84 3.74
CA ASP A 83 -1.10 -2.51 4.83
C ASP A 83 0.35 -2.47 4.33
N TRP A 84 0.74 -3.44 3.50
CA TRP A 84 2.05 -3.45 2.86
C TRP A 84 2.23 -2.22 1.96
N ALA A 85 1.26 -1.91 1.09
CA ALA A 85 1.33 -0.77 0.18
C ALA A 85 1.53 0.57 0.94
N THR A 86 0.79 0.77 2.03
CA THR A 86 0.95 1.92 2.93
C THR A 86 2.33 1.92 3.60
N SER A 87 2.81 0.78 4.09
CA SER A 87 4.14 0.69 4.73
C SER A 87 5.28 1.08 3.78
N GLN A 88 5.09 0.82 2.49
CA GLN A 88 6.03 1.14 1.42
C GLN A 88 5.81 2.53 0.82
N LYS A 89 4.81 3.29 1.29
CA LYS A 89 4.43 4.62 0.77
C LYS A 89 4.19 4.62 -0.75
N LEU A 90 3.62 3.53 -1.27
CA LEU A 90 3.24 3.42 -2.69
C LEU A 90 1.93 4.16 -2.96
N CYS A 91 1.10 4.13 -1.92
CA CYS A 91 -0.13 4.81 -1.70
C CYS A 91 0.09 5.57 -0.39
#